data_AF-A0A1Q5U8S7-F1
#
_entry.id   AF-A0A1Q5U8S7-F1
#
_cell.length_a   1.000
_cell.length_b   1.000
_cell.length_c   1.000
_cell.angle_alpha   90.00
_cell.angle_beta   90.00
_cell.angle_gamma   90.00
#
_symmetry.space_group_name_H-M   'P 1'
#
loop_
_entity.id
_entity.type
_entity.pdbx_description
1 polymer ?
#
loop_
_entity_poly.entity_id
_entity_poly.type
_entity_poly.pdbx_seq_one_letter_code
_entity_poly.pdbx_strand_id
1 'polypeptide(L)'
;MSPTRAVRNMMRDYEIRLLLKPSAVLNPEHEVTATVLSTFEMPPTVTKLNVQFLDNISRDLYAADWSARIRKIENDDNFELTYKKRYAVTGGDIDAALVAANNDGFNAGSAKFEAQVE
;
A
#
# COMPACT_ATOMS: atom_id res chain seq x y z
N MET A 1 14.72 19.08 -33.85
CA MET A 1 14.20 18.08 -32.89
C MET A 1 13.29 18.80 -31.93
N SER A 2 12.00 18.45 -31.86
CA SER A 2 11.10 19.04 -30.86
C SER A 2 11.49 18.53 -29.47
N PRO A 3 11.46 19.37 -28.42
CA PRO A 3 11.81 18.92 -27.08
C PRO A 3 10.80 17.87 -26.62
N THR A 4 11.30 16.70 -26.22
CA THR A 4 10.47 15.66 -25.60
C THR A 4 9.90 16.25 -24.31
N ARG A 5 8.58 16.41 -24.27
CA ARG A 5 7.87 16.90 -23.08
C ARG A 5 8.13 15.94 -21.91
N ALA A 6 8.66 16.46 -20.81
CA ALA A 6 8.90 15.68 -19.60
C ALA A 6 7.60 14.99 -19.16
N VAL A 7 7.68 13.68 -18.88
CA VAL A 7 6.53 12.90 -18.42
C VAL A 7 6.20 13.32 -16.99
N ARG A 8 4.92 13.52 -16.68
CA ARG A 8 4.48 14.01 -15.37
C ARG A 8 4.59 12.93 -14.30
N ASN A 9 4.84 13.36 -13.06
CA ASN A 9 4.72 12.50 -11.88
C ASN A 9 3.29 11.98 -11.74
N MET A 10 3.16 10.80 -11.13
CA MET A 10 1.86 10.22 -10.81
C MET A 10 1.11 11.10 -9.81
N MET A 11 -0.23 11.13 -9.92
CA MET A 11 -1.07 11.70 -8.88
C MET A 11 -1.10 10.72 -7.70
N ARG A 12 -0.94 11.26 -6.50
CA ARG A 12 -0.89 10.49 -5.25
C ARG A 12 -2.17 10.64 -4.45
N ASP A 13 -2.51 9.59 -3.72
CA ASP A 13 -3.43 9.63 -2.59
C ASP A 13 -2.68 9.43 -1.25
N TYR A 14 -3.43 9.39 -0.15
CA TYR A 14 -2.90 9.22 1.19
C TYR A 14 -3.60 8.08 1.90
N GLU A 15 -2.83 7.18 2.51
CA GLU A 15 -3.30 6.14 3.41
C GLU A 15 -2.76 6.41 4.81
N ILE A 16 -3.60 6.34 5.83
CA ILE A 16 -3.19 6.51 7.22
C ILE A 16 -3.33 5.18 7.93
N ARG A 17 -2.25 4.71 8.57
CA ARG A 17 -2.27 3.51 9.40
C ARG A 17 -2.08 3.84 10.86
N LEU A 18 -3.00 3.34 11.68
CA LEU A 18 -2.99 3.55 13.13
C LEU A 18 -2.64 2.26 13.84
N LEU A 19 -1.64 2.31 14.73
CA LEU A 19 -1.40 1.23 15.68
C LEU A 19 -2.27 1.46 16.92
N LEU A 20 -3.25 0.58 17.13
CA LEU A 20 -4.25 0.73 18.18
C LEU A 20 -3.96 -0.18 19.37
N LYS A 21 -4.24 0.29 20.59
CA LYS A 21 -4.13 -0.52 21.81
C LYS A 21 -5.28 -1.54 21.85
N PRO A 22 -5.02 -2.87 21.86
CA PRO A 22 -6.10 -3.87 21.79
C PRO A 22 -7.16 -3.69 22.87
N SER A 23 -6.77 -3.42 24.11
CA SER A 23 -7.70 -3.21 25.23
C SER A 23 -8.61 -1.98 25.10
N ALA A 24 -8.34 -1.09 24.14
CA ALA A 24 -9.16 0.08 23.87
C ALA A 24 -10.11 -0.13 22.69
N VAL A 25 -9.89 -1.15 21.86
CA VAL A 25 -10.59 -1.33 20.58
C VAL A 25 -11.24 -2.69 20.39
N LEU A 26 -10.86 -3.69 21.20
CA LEU A 26 -11.43 -5.04 21.17
C LEU A 26 -12.33 -5.30 22.39
N ASN A 27 -13.38 -6.10 22.20
CA ASN A 27 -14.20 -6.67 23.28
C ASN A 27 -13.53 -7.94 23.88
N PRO A 28 -14.08 -8.54 24.96
CA PRO A 28 -13.56 -9.78 25.54
C PRO A 28 -13.49 -10.97 24.56
N GLU A 29 -14.32 -10.96 23.52
CA GLU A 29 -14.36 -11.96 22.45
C GLU A 29 -13.29 -11.72 21.36
N HIS A 30 -12.46 -10.67 21.49
CA HIS A 30 -11.43 -10.24 20.54
C HIS A 30 -11.95 -9.68 19.21
N GLU A 31 -13.18 -9.18 19.21
CA GLU A 31 -13.81 -8.49 18.08
C GLU A 31 -13.74 -6.97 18.26
N VAL A 32 -13.74 -6.22 17.16
CA VAL A 32 -13.73 -4.75 17.18
C VAL A 32 -15.01 -4.24 17.84
N THR A 33 -14.89 -3.32 18.79
CA THR A 33 -16.06 -2.80 19.52
C THR A 33 -17.03 -2.03 18.61
N ALA A 34 -18.31 -2.06 18.95
CA ALA A 34 -19.36 -1.32 18.21
C ALA A 34 -19.06 0.17 18.08
N THR A 35 -18.47 0.80 19.12
CA THR A 35 -18.06 2.21 19.09
C THR A 35 -16.99 2.48 18.04
N VAL A 36 -15.99 1.59 17.91
CA VAL A 36 -14.94 1.74 16.89
C VAL A 36 -15.54 1.55 15.50
N LEU A 37 -16.37 0.50 15.33
CA LEU A 37 -17.05 0.25 14.06
C LEU A 37 -17.89 1.45 13.61
N SER A 38 -18.70 2.04 14.51
CA SER A 38 -19.55 3.18 14.18
C SER A 38 -18.74 4.46 13.92
N THR A 39 -17.64 4.68 14.64
CA THR A 39 -16.81 5.89 14.48
C THR A 39 -16.11 5.94 13.13
N PHE A 40 -15.71 4.78 12.59
CA PHE A 40 -15.02 4.66 11.31
C PHE A 40 -15.92 4.13 10.19
N GLU A 41 -17.24 4.07 10.42
CA GLU A 41 -18.24 3.57 9.46
C GLU A 41 -17.88 2.19 8.88
N MET A 42 -17.27 1.33 9.70
CA MET A 42 -16.81 0.01 9.29
C MET A 42 -17.96 -1.00 9.23
N PRO A 43 -17.94 -1.95 8.28
CA PRO A 43 -18.91 -3.03 8.26
C PRO A 43 -18.77 -3.92 9.50
N PRO A 44 -19.88 -4.50 10.00
CA PRO A 44 -19.85 -5.39 11.17
C PRO A 44 -19.30 -6.79 10.86
N THR A 45 -19.11 -7.10 9.57
CA THR A 45 -18.62 -8.41 9.12
C THR A 45 -17.10 -8.44 9.08
N VAL A 46 -16.51 -9.50 9.61
CA VAL A 46 -15.08 -9.76 9.49
C VAL A 46 -14.79 -10.39 8.13
N THR A 47 -13.78 -9.88 7.44
CA THR A 47 -13.24 -10.49 6.21
C THR A 47 -11.85 -11.03 6.49
N LYS A 48 -11.64 -12.34 6.37
CA LYS A 48 -10.31 -12.95 6.49
C LYS A 48 -9.50 -12.72 5.22
N LEU A 49 -8.22 -12.43 5.42
CA LEU A 49 -7.23 -12.24 4.37
C LEU A 49 -6.01 -13.12 4.66
N ASN A 50 -5.54 -13.86 3.66
CA ASN A 50 -4.22 -14.48 3.68
C ASN A 50 -3.29 -13.69 2.77
N VAL A 51 -2.07 -13.43 3.25
CA VAL A 51 -1.03 -12.74 2.48
C VAL A 51 0.25 -13.55 2.55
N GLN A 52 0.78 -13.94 1.40
CA GLN A 52 2.10 -14.55 1.28
C GLN A 52 3.05 -13.56 0.63
N PHE A 53 4.11 -13.19 1.33
CA PHE A 53 5.20 -12.39 0.78
C PHE A 53 6.19 -13.30 0.06
N LEU A 54 6.61 -12.89 -1.13
CA LEU A 54 7.53 -13.63 -1.97
C LEU A 54 8.87 -12.90 -2.01
N ASP A 55 9.94 -13.62 -1.71
CA ASP A 55 11.33 -13.16 -1.85
C ASP A 55 12.26 -14.38 -1.97
N ASN A 56 13.53 -14.14 -2.28
CA ASN A 56 14.54 -15.18 -2.22
C ASN A 56 15.17 -15.30 -0.81
N ILE A 57 16.05 -16.28 -0.62
CA ILE A 57 16.70 -16.51 0.69
C ILE A 57 17.52 -15.29 1.17
N SER A 58 18.03 -14.49 0.22
CA SER A 58 18.84 -13.30 0.48
C SER A 58 17.99 -12.05 0.73
N ARG A 59 16.67 -12.12 0.50
CA ARG A 59 15.72 -11.01 0.62
C ARG A 59 16.02 -9.85 -0.34
N ASP A 60 16.42 -10.16 -1.57
CA ASP A 60 16.86 -9.17 -2.54
C ASP A 60 15.72 -8.20 -2.93
N LEU A 61 14.46 -8.66 -2.99
CA LEU A 61 13.33 -7.76 -3.27
C LEU A 61 13.14 -6.76 -2.13
N TYR A 62 13.13 -7.24 -0.90
CA TYR A 62 13.02 -6.38 0.27
C TYR A 62 14.17 -5.36 0.34
N ALA A 63 15.41 -5.79 0.12
CA ALA A 63 16.58 -4.91 0.09
C ALA A 63 16.51 -3.85 -1.02
N ALA A 64 15.77 -4.15 -2.10
CA ALA A 64 15.49 -3.25 -3.20
C ALA A 64 14.17 -2.47 -3.03
N ASP A 65 13.63 -2.36 -1.80
CA ASP A 65 12.37 -1.65 -1.48
C ASP A 65 11.13 -2.18 -2.22
N TRP A 66 11.16 -3.44 -2.66
CA TRP A 66 10.02 -4.12 -3.27
C TRP A 66 9.32 -5.04 -2.27
N SER A 67 8.02 -5.19 -2.47
CA SER A 67 7.20 -6.20 -1.82
C SER A 67 6.32 -6.87 -2.87
N ALA A 68 6.64 -8.12 -3.20
CA ALA A 68 5.79 -8.98 -4.03
C ALA A 68 4.92 -9.84 -3.10
N ARG A 69 3.62 -9.88 -3.35
CA ARG A 69 2.69 -10.63 -2.49
C ARG A 69 1.55 -11.28 -3.27
N ILE A 70 1.21 -12.49 -2.85
CA ILE A 70 -0.03 -13.18 -3.22
C ILE A 70 -1.04 -12.91 -2.11
N ARG A 71 -2.24 -12.42 -2.46
CA ARG A 71 -3.34 -12.21 -1.52
C ARG A 71 -4.51 -13.11 -1.86
N LYS A 72 -5.16 -13.64 -0.83
CA LYS A 72 -6.43 -14.36 -0.90
C LYS A 72 -7.41 -13.78 0.09
N ILE A 73 -8.47 -13.19 -0.41
CA ILE A 73 -9.60 -12.67 0.37
C ILE A 73 -10.61 -13.81 0.51
N GLU A 74 -11.19 -14.01 1.71
CA GLU A 74 -12.26 -15.00 1.86
C GLU A 74 -13.44 -14.68 0.93
N ASN A 75 -14.07 -15.73 0.38
CA ASN A 75 -15.22 -15.63 -0.54
C ASN A 75 -14.94 -14.94 -1.89
N ASP A 76 -13.71 -14.51 -2.17
CA ASP A 76 -13.25 -14.25 -3.54
C ASP A 76 -12.80 -15.58 -4.15
N ASP A 77 -13.04 -15.84 -5.42
CA ASP A 77 -12.56 -17.05 -6.11
C ASP A 77 -11.10 -16.92 -6.56
N ASN A 78 -10.62 -15.69 -6.77
CA ASN A 78 -9.33 -15.41 -7.37
C ASN A 78 -8.21 -15.28 -6.34
N PHE A 79 -6.97 -15.30 -6.84
CA PHE A 79 -5.79 -14.82 -6.12
C PHE A 79 -5.33 -13.51 -6.74
N GLU A 80 -4.94 -12.55 -5.90
CA GLU A 80 -4.32 -11.32 -6.36
C GLU A 80 -2.80 -11.44 -6.26
N LEU A 81 -2.10 -11.24 -7.38
CA LEU A 81 -0.65 -11.05 -7.39
C LEU A 81 -0.37 -9.55 -7.48
N THR A 82 0.15 -8.97 -6.39
CA THR A 82 0.39 -7.53 -6.28
C THR A 82 1.84 -7.23 -5.95
N TYR A 83 2.30 -6.05 -6.36
CA TYR A 83 3.66 -5.57 -6.17
C TYR A 83 3.61 -4.14 -5.64
N LYS A 84 4.43 -3.82 -4.63
CA LYS A 84 4.57 -2.46 -4.10
C LYS A 84 6.06 -2.09 -4.06
N LYS A 85 6.43 -1.00 -4.73
CA LYS A 85 7.76 -0.36 -4.62
C LYS A 85 7.65 0.81 -3.66
N ARG A 86 8.61 0.96 -2.75
CA ARG A 86 8.68 2.08 -1.82
C ARG A 86 9.77 3.07 -2.21
N TYR A 87 9.48 4.34 -1.96
CA TYR A 87 10.41 5.46 -2.08
C TYR A 87 10.38 6.21 -0.76
N ALA A 88 11.53 6.43 -0.14
CA ALA A 88 11.62 7.14 1.12
C ALA A 88 11.32 8.63 0.92
N VAL A 89 10.39 9.17 1.73
CA VAL A 89 10.17 10.61 1.83
C VAL A 89 11.15 11.17 2.86
N THR A 90 12.18 11.86 2.39
CA THR A 90 13.21 12.47 3.26
C THR A 90 12.87 13.94 3.50
N GLY A 91 12.91 14.39 4.76
CA GLY A 91 12.62 15.79 5.11
C GLY A 91 11.20 16.26 4.79
N GLY A 92 10.26 15.33 4.56
CA GLY A 92 8.89 15.64 4.14
C GLY A 92 8.74 15.99 2.65
N ASP A 93 9.79 15.84 1.84
CA ASP A 93 9.76 16.18 0.41
C ASP A 93 9.15 15.05 -0.44
N ILE A 94 7.82 15.08 -0.57
CA ILE A 94 7.06 14.13 -1.37
C ILE A 94 7.34 14.31 -2.87
N ASP A 95 7.54 15.55 -3.33
CA ASP A 95 7.74 15.82 -4.75
C ASP A 95 9.08 15.24 -5.24
N ALA A 96 10.14 15.31 -4.43
CA ALA A 96 11.40 14.65 -4.72
C ALA A 96 11.25 13.12 -4.84
N ALA A 97 10.50 12.49 -3.94
CA ALA A 97 10.23 11.05 -4.00
C ALA A 97 9.43 10.68 -5.28
N LEU A 98 8.44 11.48 -5.67
CA LEU A 98 7.70 11.29 -6.91
C LEU A 98 8.56 11.48 -8.16
N VAL A 99 9.52 12.41 -8.14
CA VAL A 99 10.50 12.59 -9.23
C VAL A 99 11.40 11.36 -9.35
N ALA A 100 11.89 10.82 -8.23
CA ALA A 100 12.69 9.59 -8.23
C ALA A 100 11.90 8.42 -8.82
N ALA A 101 10.65 8.23 -8.39
CA ALA A 101 9.76 7.22 -8.93
C ALA A 101 9.51 7.40 -10.44
N ASN A 102 9.31 8.63 -10.91
CA ASN A 102 9.14 8.93 -12.33
C ASN A 102 10.37 8.56 -13.16
N ASN A 103 11.58 8.88 -12.66
CA ASN A 103 12.84 8.51 -13.30
C ASN A 103 13.03 6.99 -13.41
N ASP A 104 12.50 6.23 -12.44
CA ASP A 104 12.48 4.76 -12.44
C ASP A 104 11.34 4.17 -13.30
N GLY A 105 10.53 5.00 -13.95
CA GLY A 105 9.46 4.60 -14.86
C GLY A 105 8.05 4.58 -14.26
N PHE A 106 7.89 4.96 -12.99
CA PHE A 106 6.59 5.10 -12.31
C PHE A 106 6.06 6.53 -12.53
N ASN A 107 5.55 6.76 -13.73
CA ASN A 107 5.07 8.08 -14.16
C ASN A 107 3.58 8.04 -14.52
N ALA A 108 2.97 9.21 -14.71
CA ALA A 108 1.54 9.34 -14.98
C ALA A 108 1.07 8.70 -16.31
N GLY A 109 1.98 8.28 -17.18
CA GLY A 109 1.65 7.52 -18.39
C GLY A 109 1.47 6.02 -18.13
N SER A 110 1.86 5.52 -16.96
CA SER A 110 1.67 4.13 -16.57
C SER A 110 0.31 3.93 -15.92
N ALA A 111 -0.54 3.11 -16.53
CA ALA A 111 -1.80 2.66 -15.93
C ALA A 111 -1.63 1.42 -15.02
N LYS A 112 -0.39 0.94 -14.83
CA LYS A 112 -0.11 -0.32 -14.10
C LYS A 112 0.10 -0.12 -12.60
N PHE A 113 0.39 1.10 -12.18
CA PHE A 113 0.72 1.42 -10.81
C PHE A 113 -0.08 2.64 -10.37
N GLU A 114 -0.24 2.75 -9.06
CA GLU A 114 -0.83 3.92 -8.39
C GLU A 114 0.18 4.43 -7.36
N ALA A 115 0.23 5.74 -7.16
CA ALA A 115 1.11 6.35 -6.18
C ALA A 115 0.31 6.62 -4.91
N GLN A 116 0.85 6.17 -3.77
CA GLN A 116 0.23 6.32 -2.46
C GLN A 116 1.28 6.73 -1.44
N VAL A 117 0.97 7.75 -0.64
CA VAL A 117 1.74 8.12 0.55
C VAL A 117 1.13 7.39 1.75
N GLU A 118 1.91 6.56 2.44
CA GLU A 118 1.47 5.73 3.58
C GLU A 118 2.26 6.01 4.86
#